data_AF-A0A662UQK6-F1
#
_entry.id   AF-A0A662UQK6-F1
#
_cell.length_a   1.000
_cell.length_b   1.000
_cell.length_c   1.000
_cell.angle_alpha   90.00
_cell.angle_beta   90.00
_cell.angle_gamma   90.00
#
_symmetry.space_group_name_H-M   'P 1'
#
loop_
_entity.id
_entity.type
_entity.pdbx_description
1 polymer ?
#
loop_
_entity_poly.entity_id
_entity_poly.type
_entity_poly.pdbx_seq_one_letter_code
_entity_poly.pdbx_strand_id
1 'polypeptide(L)'
;MLSAVYSQELSSEDVLGKVLDHGSYDVYTRLQEVMDYAVDVVKLSSIAYVLKGLGLMEEFTDAVALVKCLVGKMVVLMNTGVYVNGLASELSSLISRSLWSSEMSEDRLRTFLNTLISVWSSLSDRCAASRYLARVTASTFGFKLGDSRILTKAVESCNTALVVQAALNALLISCGGVCFANIVKD
;
A
#
# COMPACT_ATOMS: atom_id res chain seq x y z
N MET A 1 10.68 32.76 50.20
CA MET A 1 9.78 31.68 50.67
C MET A 1 9.11 31.07 49.46
N LEU A 2 9.66 29.96 48.98
CA LEU A 2 9.11 29.10 47.93
C LEU A 2 8.27 28.01 48.61
N SER A 3 6.99 27.90 48.25
CA SER A 3 6.28 26.62 48.03
C SER A 3 4.76 26.85 48.09
N ALA A 4 4.15 26.85 46.91
CA ALA A 4 2.77 26.41 46.72
C ALA A 4 2.66 25.95 45.27
N VAL A 5 3.36 24.85 44.95
CA VAL A 5 3.07 24.08 43.75
C VAL A 5 1.79 23.32 44.08
N TYR A 6 0.68 23.83 43.57
CA TYR A 6 -0.60 23.15 43.55
C TYR A 6 -0.44 21.94 42.62
N SER A 7 -0.38 20.75 43.21
CA SER A 7 -0.50 19.49 42.48
C SER A 7 -1.93 19.37 41.95
N GLN A 8 -2.15 19.75 40.69
CA GLN A 8 -3.27 19.23 39.93
C GLN A 8 -2.93 17.78 39.55
N GLU A 9 -3.42 16.83 40.34
CA GLU A 9 -3.51 15.44 39.92
C GLU A 9 -4.48 15.38 38.73
N LEU A 10 -3.93 15.44 37.52
CA LEU A 10 -4.63 15.01 36.32
C LEU A 10 -4.95 13.53 36.52
N SER A 11 -6.24 13.23 36.68
CA SER A 11 -6.77 11.87 36.71
C SER A 11 -6.19 11.08 35.53
N SER A 12 -5.64 9.90 35.82
CA SER A 12 -5.09 8.96 34.85
C SER A 12 -6.08 8.63 33.70
N GLU A 13 -7.38 8.80 33.95
CA GLU A 13 -8.46 8.61 32.96
C GLU A 13 -8.50 9.71 31.89
N ASP A 14 -8.17 10.97 32.23
CA ASP A 14 -8.14 12.09 31.27
C ASP A 14 -6.92 12.01 30.34
N VAL A 15 -5.80 11.47 30.83
CA VAL A 15 -4.59 11.25 30.04
C VAL A 15 -4.76 10.05 29.12
N LEU A 16 -5.36 8.96 29.59
CA LEU A 16 -5.71 7.80 28.75
C LEU A 16 -6.75 8.16 27.68
N GLY A 17 -7.76 8.96 28.03
CA GLY A 17 -8.75 9.46 27.08
C GLY A 17 -8.11 10.27 25.94
N LYS A 18 -7.22 11.22 26.25
CA LYS A 18 -6.53 12.03 25.23
C LYS A 18 -5.52 11.23 24.40
N VAL A 19 -4.79 10.28 24.99
CA VAL A 19 -3.83 9.44 24.25
C VAL A 19 -4.55 8.48 23.30
N LEU A 20 -5.70 7.93 23.69
CA LEU A 20 -6.53 7.10 22.83
C LEU A 20 -7.21 7.91 21.72
N ASP A 21 -7.63 9.14 22.02
CA ASP A 21 -8.24 10.05 21.03
C ASP A 21 -7.21 10.52 19.98
N HIS A 22 -5.97 10.80 20.39
CA HIS A 22 -4.88 11.18 19.48
C HIS A 22 -4.35 9.98 18.65
N GLY A 23 -4.29 8.78 19.24
CA GLY A 23 -3.91 7.56 18.52
C GLY A 23 -4.96 7.13 17.49
N SER A 24 -6.24 7.34 17.79
CA SER A 24 -7.35 7.14 16.85
C SER A 24 -7.28 8.13 15.69
N TYR A 25 -7.09 9.42 15.98
CA TYR A 25 -6.97 10.48 14.98
C TYR A 25 -5.83 10.24 13.98
N ASP A 26 -4.64 9.82 14.46
CA ASP A 26 -3.49 9.50 13.60
C ASP A 26 -3.77 8.33 12.64
N VAL A 27 -4.47 7.28 13.10
CA VAL A 27 -4.86 6.14 12.25
C VAL A 27 -5.89 6.52 11.19
N TYR A 28 -6.90 7.34 11.56
CA TYR A 28 -7.90 7.81 10.61
C TYR A 28 -7.31 8.74 9.54
N THR A 29 -6.41 9.66 9.92
CA THR A 29 -5.71 10.52 8.96
C THR A 29 -4.87 9.69 7.99
N ARG A 30 -4.09 8.71 8.48
CA ARG A 30 -3.30 7.82 7.62
C ARG A 30 -4.17 6.99 6.68
N LEU A 31 -5.31 6.47 7.16
CA LEU A 31 -6.23 5.71 6.32
C LEU A 31 -6.81 6.59 5.20
N GLN A 32 -7.23 7.82 5.52
CA GLN A 32 -7.74 8.76 4.53
C GLN A 32 -6.67 9.13 3.49
N GLU A 33 -5.45 9.42 3.92
CA GLU A 33 -4.32 9.69 3.02
C GLU A 33 -4.07 8.54 2.05
N VAL A 34 -4.06 7.30 2.55
CA VAL A 34 -3.89 6.10 1.72
C VAL A 34 -5.04 5.93 0.72
N MET A 35 -6.28 6.23 1.12
CA MET A 35 -7.44 6.18 0.24
C MET A 35 -7.35 7.24 -0.86
N ASP A 36 -6.93 8.46 -0.52
CA ASP A 36 -6.75 9.55 -1.49
C ASP A 36 -5.64 9.20 -2.49
N TYR A 37 -4.51 8.68 -2.01
CA TYR A 37 -3.43 8.20 -2.87
C TYR A 37 -3.88 7.07 -3.80
N ALA A 38 -4.71 6.14 -3.32
CA ALA A 38 -5.23 5.05 -4.16
C ALA A 38 -6.10 5.57 -5.31
N VAL A 39 -6.94 6.58 -5.06
CA VAL A 39 -7.74 7.23 -6.10
C VAL A 39 -6.85 7.88 -7.16
N ASP A 40 -5.82 8.60 -6.72
CA ASP A 40 -4.91 9.30 -7.63
C ASP A 40 -4.00 8.34 -8.40
N VAL A 41 -3.59 7.21 -7.80
CA VAL A 41 -2.87 6.13 -8.48
C VAL A 41 -3.70 5.56 -9.64
N VAL A 42 -5.00 5.32 -9.45
CA VAL A 42 -5.88 4.83 -10.53
C VAL A 42 -5.96 5.85 -11.66
N LYS A 43 -6.24 7.11 -11.33
CA LYS A 43 -6.39 8.20 -12.31
C LYS A 43 -5.11 8.41 -13.10
N LEU A 44 -3.98 8.57 -12.43
CA LEU A 44 -2.69 8.84 -13.06
C LEU A 44 -2.17 7.64 -13.86
N SER A 45 -2.47 6.40 -13.44
CA SER A 45 -2.13 5.21 -14.23
C SER A 45 -2.92 5.17 -15.55
N SER A 46 -4.20 5.56 -15.51
CA SER A 46 -5.05 5.68 -16.71
C SER A 46 -4.56 6.80 -17.64
N ILE A 47 -4.24 7.97 -17.09
CA ILE A 47 -3.64 9.09 -17.83
C ILE A 47 -2.32 8.65 -18.49
N ALA A 48 -1.43 7.98 -17.73
CA ALA A 48 -0.17 7.47 -18.27
C ALA A 48 -0.39 6.48 -19.43
N TYR A 49 -1.37 5.59 -19.33
CA TYR A 49 -1.73 4.70 -20.44
C TYR A 49 -2.15 5.46 -21.70
N VAL A 50 -3.01 6.48 -21.56
CA VAL A 50 -3.47 7.31 -22.68
C VAL A 50 -2.31 8.11 -23.30
N LEU A 51 -1.50 8.79 -22.48
CA LEU A 51 -0.35 9.57 -22.94
C LEU A 51 0.65 8.71 -23.72
N LYS A 52 0.94 7.50 -23.22
CA LYS A 52 1.77 6.52 -23.92
C LYS A 52 1.18 6.13 -25.28
N GLY A 53 -0.14 5.91 -25.34
CA GLY A 53 -0.85 5.59 -26.58
C GLY A 53 -0.83 6.71 -27.61
N LEU A 54 -0.79 7.97 -27.16
CA LEU A 54 -0.69 9.17 -28.00
C LEU A 54 0.77 9.51 -28.41
N GLY A 55 1.77 8.82 -27.85
CA GLY A 55 3.18 9.11 -28.10
C GLY A 55 3.71 10.35 -27.35
N LEU A 56 2.97 10.86 -26.36
CA LEU A 56 3.36 11.99 -25.50
C LEU A 56 4.27 11.47 -24.38
N MET A 57 5.53 11.18 -24.75
CA MET A 57 6.46 10.43 -23.90
C MET A 57 7.02 11.21 -22.71
N GLU A 58 7.11 12.53 -22.81
CA GLU A 58 7.57 13.40 -21.71
C GLU A 58 6.52 13.42 -20.60
N GLU A 59 5.28 13.74 -20.95
CA GLU A 59 4.14 13.76 -20.02
C GLU A 59 3.84 12.37 -19.46
N PHE A 60 4.01 11.32 -20.28
CA PHE A 60 3.94 9.94 -19.80
C PHE A 60 4.97 9.68 -18.70
N THR A 61 6.21 10.14 -18.87
CA THR A 61 7.28 9.95 -17.90
C THR A 61 6.98 10.69 -16.61
N ASP A 62 6.48 11.92 -16.69
CA ASP A 62 6.06 12.72 -15.53
C ASP A 62 4.90 12.05 -14.77
N ALA A 63 3.88 11.57 -15.49
CA ALA A 63 2.76 10.85 -14.89
C ALA A 63 3.24 9.57 -14.18
N VAL A 64 4.15 8.80 -14.78
CA VAL A 64 4.75 7.61 -14.16
C VAL A 64 5.54 7.99 -12.90
N ALA A 65 6.31 9.07 -12.92
CA ALA A 65 7.05 9.54 -11.75
C ALA A 65 6.11 9.88 -10.58
N LEU A 66 4.99 10.56 -10.85
CA LEU A 66 3.97 10.85 -9.85
C LEU A 66 3.33 9.58 -9.29
N VAL A 67 2.94 8.62 -10.14
CA VAL A 67 2.40 7.32 -9.70
C VAL A 67 3.40 6.61 -8.78
N LYS A 68 4.68 6.57 -9.16
CA LYS A 68 5.73 5.95 -8.34
C LYS A 68 5.89 6.63 -6.98
N CYS A 69 5.80 7.96 -6.92
CA CYS A 69 5.82 8.71 -5.66
C CYS A 69 4.63 8.34 -4.77
N LEU A 70 3.41 8.30 -5.33
CA LEU A 70 2.20 7.94 -4.58
C LEU A 70 2.25 6.50 -4.08
N VAL A 71 2.62 5.55 -4.94
CA VAL A 71 2.80 4.14 -4.55
C VAL A 71 3.87 4.01 -3.47
N GLY A 72 4.99 4.74 -3.58
CA GLY A 72 6.04 4.77 -2.55
C GLY A 72 5.50 5.24 -1.20
N LYS A 73 4.74 6.35 -1.18
CA LYS A 73 4.08 6.85 0.04
C LYS A 73 3.10 5.84 0.63
N MET A 74 2.26 5.22 -0.21
CA MET A 74 1.35 4.16 0.24
C MET A 74 2.10 3.01 0.88
N VAL A 75 3.20 2.54 0.29
CA VAL A 75 3.99 1.43 0.84
C VAL A 75 4.60 1.80 2.19
N VAL A 76 5.10 3.03 2.34
CA VAL A 76 5.65 3.51 3.63
C VAL A 76 4.57 3.53 4.70
N LEU A 77 3.40 4.09 4.39
CA LEU A 77 2.27 4.20 5.34
C LEU A 77 1.69 2.82 5.70
N MET A 78 1.62 1.92 4.71
CA MET A 78 0.99 0.61 4.85
C MET A 78 1.97 -0.51 5.23
N ASN A 79 3.24 -0.19 5.46
CA ASN A 79 4.26 -1.18 5.77
C ASN A 79 3.88 -2.01 6.99
N THR A 80 4.00 -3.33 6.87
CA THR A 80 3.65 -4.27 7.95
C THR A 80 4.84 -4.57 8.88
N GLY A 81 6.03 -4.07 8.56
CA GLY A 81 7.28 -4.39 9.26
C GLY A 81 7.79 -5.81 8.98
N VAL A 82 7.10 -6.57 8.13
CA VAL A 82 7.49 -7.93 7.75
C VAL A 82 8.43 -7.87 6.55
N TYR A 83 9.66 -8.33 6.73
CA TYR A 83 10.59 -8.58 5.63
C TYR A 83 10.65 -10.07 5.32
N VAL A 84 10.49 -10.43 4.04
CA VAL A 84 10.69 -11.81 3.57
C VAL A 84 11.73 -11.84 2.46
N ASN A 85 12.82 -12.53 2.76
CA ASN A 85 13.91 -12.73 1.82
C ASN A 85 13.40 -13.45 0.56
N GLY A 86 13.78 -12.95 -0.62
CA GLY A 86 13.40 -13.49 -1.92
C GLY A 86 11.99 -13.13 -2.40
N LEU A 87 11.12 -12.52 -1.59
CA LEU A 87 9.74 -12.19 -2.00
C LEU A 87 9.69 -11.25 -3.21
N ALA A 88 10.46 -10.17 -3.18
CA ALA A 88 10.51 -9.21 -4.28
C ALA A 88 11.05 -9.85 -5.57
N SER A 89 12.09 -10.68 -5.47
CA SER A 89 12.68 -11.38 -6.61
C SER A 89 11.74 -12.44 -7.20
N GLU A 90 10.99 -13.16 -6.34
CA GLU A 90 10.00 -14.13 -6.77
C GLU A 90 8.88 -13.40 -7.54
N LEU A 91 8.30 -12.35 -6.94
CA LEU A 91 7.24 -11.58 -7.58
C LEU A 91 7.69 -10.87 -8.86
N SER A 92 8.92 -10.36 -8.94
CA SER A 92 9.42 -9.69 -10.14
C SER A 92 9.55 -10.62 -11.34
N SER A 93 9.73 -11.93 -11.10
CA SER A 93 9.76 -12.94 -12.17
C SER A 93 8.37 -13.37 -12.65
N LEU A 94 7.33 -13.09 -11.85
CA LEU A 94 5.95 -13.53 -12.12
C LEU A 94 5.07 -12.41 -12.68
N ILE A 95 5.28 -11.19 -12.23
CA ILE A 95 4.46 -10.03 -12.60
C ILE A 95 4.77 -9.66 -14.05
N SER A 96 3.74 -9.71 -14.89
CA SER A 96 3.82 -9.44 -16.32
C SER A 96 3.18 -8.12 -16.72
N ARG A 97 2.38 -7.51 -15.83
CA ARG A 97 1.58 -6.32 -16.13
C ARG A 97 2.10 -5.08 -15.44
N SER A 98 2.33 -4.02 -16.23
CA SER A 98 2.51 -2.68 -15.68
C SER A 98 1.18 -1.99 -15.41
N LEU A 99 1.19 -0.99 -14.53
CA LEU A 99 -0.02 -0.20 -14.21
C LEU A 99 -0.61 0.55 -15.42
N TRP A 100 0.22 0.87 -16.40
CA TRP A 100 -0.14 1.55 -17.65
C TRP A 100 -0.11 0.58 -18.85
N SER A 101 -0.50 -0.68 -18.63
CA SER A 101 -0.67 -1.67 -19.70
C SER A 101 -2.13 -1.73 -20.16
N SER A 102 -2.37 -2.11 -21.41
CA SER A 102 -3.73 -2.31 -21.93
C SER A 102 -4.52 -3.40 -21.20
N GLU A 103 -3.83 -4.31 -20.51
CA GLU A 103 -4.45 -5.35 -19.68
C GLU A 103 -4.86 -4.86 -18.28
N MET A 104 -4.44 -3.66 -17.87
CA MET A 104 -4.75 -3.07 -16.58
C MET A 104 -5.92 -2.08 -16.71
N SER A 105 -7.14 -2.56 -16.43
CA SER A 105 -8.30 -1.66 -16.35
C SER A 105 -8.35 -0.90 -15.03
N GLU A 106 -8.98 0.29 -15.05
CA GLU A 106 -9.19 1.09 -13.84
C GLU A 106 -9.94 0.32 -12.76
N ASP A 107 -10.98 -0.44 -13.12
CA ASP A 107 -11.76 -1.25 -12.18
C ASP A 107 -10.93 -2.35 -11.53
N ARG A 108 -10.00 -2.97 -12.29
CA ARG A 108 -9.11 -4.01 -11.79
C ARG A 108 -8.13 -3.43 -10.77
N LEU A 109 -7.51 -2.29 -11.09
CA LEU A 109 -6.59 -1.61 -10.18
C LEU A 109 -7.33 -1.08 -8.93
N ARG A 110 -8.51 -0.47 -9.10
CA ARG A 110 -9.36 0.01 -8.01
C ARG A 110 -9.79 -1.12 -7.08
N THR A 111 -10.23 -2.25 -7.63
CA THR A 111 -10.60 -3.45 -6.85
C THR A 111 -9.42 -3.94 -6.02
N PHE A 112 -8.23 -4.01 -6.63
CA PHE A 112 -7.02 -4.38 -5.92
C PHE A 112 -6.69 -3.41 -4.77
N LEU A 113 -6.64 -2.11 -5.04
CA LEU A 113 -6.29 -1.11 -4.03
C LEU A 113 -7.31 -1.07 -2.89
N ASN A 114 -8.61 -1.11 -3.19
CA ASN A 114 -9.65 -1.15 -2.17
C ASN A 114 -9.56 -2.42 -1.30
N THR A 115 -9.27 -3.57 -1.93
CA THR A 115 -9.10 -4.84 -1.19
C THR A 115 -7.86 -4.77 -0.30
N LEU A 116 -6.75 -4.27 -0.83
CA LEU A 116 -5.50 -4.09 -0.08
C LEU A 116 -5.71 -3.18 1.14
N ILE A 117 -6.33 -2.01 0.95
CA ILE A 117 -6.60 -1.04 2.01
C ILE A 117 -7.55 -1.65 3.06
N SER A 118 -8.61 -2.34 2.64
CA SER A 118 -9.56 -2.97 3.56
C SER A 118 -8.92 -4.06 4.43
N VAL A 119 -8.05 -4.88 3.86
CA VAL A 119 -7.33 -5.92 4.62
C VAL A 119 -6.28 -5.29 5.54
N TRP A 120 -5.57 -4.26 5.06
CA TRP A 120 -4.58 -3.54 5.84
C TRP A 120 -5.19 -2.71 6.98
N SER A 121 -6.36 -2.10 6.82
CA SER A 121 -6.97 -1.31 7.90
C SER A 121 -7.55 -2.18 9.02
N SER A 122 -7.70 -3.49 8.77
CA SER A 122 -8.38 -4.42 9.68
C SER A 122 -7.52 -5.62 10.07
N LEU A 123 -6.18 -5.49 10.12
CA LEU A 123 -5.12 -6.51 10.33
C LEU A 123 -5.36 -7.65 11.35
N SER A 124 -6.47 -7.63 12.09
CA SER A 124 -7.08 -8.82 12.70
C SER A 124 -7.04 -10.04 11.77
N ASP A 125 -6.68 -11.19 12.33
CA ASP A 125 -6.42 -12.43 11.61
C ASP A 125 -7.68 -12.92 10.85
N ARG A 126 -7.68 -12.69 9.53
CA ARG A 126 -8.79 -13.05 8.64
C ARG A 126 -8.27 -13.87 7.48
N CYS A 127 -8.03 -15.17 7.71
CA CYS A 127 -7.67 -16.14 6.68
C CYS A 127 -8.43 -15.95 5.35
N ALA A 128 -9.75 -15.70 5.42
CA ALA A 128 -10.59 -15.49 4.23
C ALA A 128 -10.24 -14.19 3.47
N ALA A 129 -10.01 -13.10 4.20
CA ALA A 129 -9.65 -11.81 3.61
C ALA A 129 -8.24 -11.86 2.98
N SER A 130 -7.29 -12.54 3.64
CA SER A 130 -5.94 -12.77 3.11
C SER A 130 -5.94 -13.65 1.87
N ARG A 131 -6.75 -14.71 1.84
CA ARG A 131 -6.99 -15.52 0.62
C ARG A 131 -7.57 -14.68 -0.51
N TYR A 132 -8.54 -13.83 -0.20
CA TYR A 132 -9.16 -12.96 -1.19
C TYR A 132 -8.16 -11.94 -1.75
N LEU A 133 -7.42 -11.23 -0.89
CA LEU A 133 -6.37 -10.30 -1.31
C LEU A 133 -5.33 -11.00 -2.18
N ALA A 134 -4.80 -12.16 -1.79
CA ALA A 134 -3.82 -12.88 -2.58
C ALA A 134 -4.33 -13.27 -3.99
N ARG A 135 -5.61 -13.67 -4.11
CA ARG A 135 -6.25 -13.95 -5.40
C ARG A 135 -6.42 -12.70 -6.25
N VAL A 136 -6.85 -11.60 -5.63
CA VAL A 136 -6.99 -10.31 -6.31
C VAL A 136 -5.62 -9.81 -6.78
N THR A 137 -4.58 -9.88 -5.95
CA THR A 137 -3.20 -9.56 -6.32
C THR A 137 -2.74 -10.37 -7.54
N ALA A 138 -2.86 -11.69 -7.49
CA ALA A 138 -2.45 -12.58 -8.58
C ALA A 138 -3.19 -12.25 -9.89
N SER A 139 -4.52 -12.14 -9.81
CA SER A 139 -5.36 -11.78 -10.96
C SER A 139 -5.01 -10.40 -11.53
N THR A 140 -4.80 -9.40 -10.68
CA THR A 140 -4.50 -8.03 -11.10
C THR A 140 -3.19 -7.96 -11.87
N PHE A 141 -2.13 -8.58 -11.33
CA PHE A 141 -0.77 -8.46 -11.89
C PHE A 141 -0.38 -9.57 -12.87
N GLY A 142 -1.32 -10.47 -13.21
CA GLY A 142 -1.17 -11.39 -14.33
C GLY A 142 -0.38 -12.66 -14.02
N PHE A 143 -0.49 -13.19 -12.80
CA PHE A 143 0.10 -14.48 -12.41
C PHE A 143 -0.93 -15.36 -11.66
N LYS A 144 -0.64 -16.65 -11.45
CA LYS A 144 -1.49 -17.53 -10.63
C LYS A 144 -0.93 -17.58 -9.21
N LEU A 145 -1.81 -17.66 -8.22
CA LEU A 145 -1.41 -17.73 -6.80
C LEU A 145 -0.37 -18.85 -6.55
N GLY A 146 -0.56 -20.02 -7.16
CA GLY A 146 0.33 -21.17 -7.03
C GLY A 146 1.72 -20.99 -7.66
N ASP A 147 1.93 -19.95 -8.48
CA ASP A 147 3.23 -19.65 -9.09
C ASP A 147 4.19 -19.01 -8.06
N SER A 148 3.65 -18.38 -7.00
CA SER A 148 4.42 -17.81 -5.90
C SER A 148 4.41 -18.75 -4.69
N ARG A 149 5.55 -19.34 -4.38
CA ARG A 149 5.72 -20.22 -3.21
C ARG A 149 5.54 -19.45 -1.90
N ILE A 150 6.07 -18.23 -1.84
CA ILE A 150 6.01 -17.40 -0.62
C ILE A 150 4.58 -16.95 -0.36
N LEU A 151 3.89 -16.43 -1.37
CA LEU A 151 2.50 -15.99 -1.22
C LEU A 151 1.56 -17.16 -0.93
N THR A 152 1.76 -18.32 -1.58
CA THR A 152 0.97 -19.53 -1.29
C THR A 152 1.10 -19.94 0.18
N LYS A 153 2.33 -20.01 0.70
CA LYS A 153 2.57 -20.32 2.13
C LYS A 153 1.98 -19.28 3.07
N ALA A 154 2.08 -17.99 2.74
CA ALA A 154 1.48 -16.92 3.52
C ALA A 154 -0.04 -17.10 3.66
N VAL A 155 -0.69 -17.50 2.57
CA VAL A 155 -2.13 -17.78 2.53
C VAL A 155 -2.50 -19.04 3.31
N GLU A 156 -1.73 -20.12 3.18
CA GLU A 156 -1.94 -21.38 3.89
C GLU A 156 -1.78 -21.22 5.41
N SER A 157 -0.79 -20.43 5.83
CA SER A 157 -0.53 -20.10 7.23
C SER A 157 -1.38 -18.95 7.79
N CYS A 158 -2.29 -18.39 6.98
CA CYS A 158 -3.09 -17.21 7.32
C CYS A 158 -2.26 -15.99 7.79
N ASN A 159 -1.02 -15.85 7.30
CA ASN A 159 -0.17 -14.72 7.63
C ASN A 159 -0.62 -13.46 6.86
N THR A 160 -1.60 -12.76 7.41
CA THR A 160 -2.22 -11.58 6.82
C THR A 160 -1.21 -10.46 6.54
N ALA A 161 -0.30 -10.20 7.48
CA ALA A 161 0.74 -9.18 7.31
C ALA A 161 1.64 -9.49 6.10
N LEU A 162 2.05 -10.75 5.93
CA LEU A 162 2.84 -11.16 4.78
C LEU A 162 2.07 -11.05 3.45
N VAL A 163 0.77 -11.37 3.45
CA VAL A 163 -0.06 -11.21 2.24
C VAL A 163 -0.18 -9.74 1.86
N VAL A 164 -0.39 -8.84 2.82
CA VAL A 164 -0.39 -7.39 2.60
C VAL A 164 0.97 -6.94 2.05
N GLN A 165 2.08 -7.40 2.63
CA GLN A 165 3.42 -7.07 2.15
C GLN A 165 3.68 -7.54 0.72
N ALA A 166 3.21 -8.75 0.38
CA ALA A 166 3.31 -9.28 -0.97
C ALA A 166 2.49 -8.46 -1.98
N ALA A 167 1.28 -8.03 -1.59
CA ALA A 167 0.45 -7.15 -2.41
C ALA A 167 1.11 -5.78 -2.64
N LEU A 168 1.70 -5.17 -1.59
CA LEU A 168 2.46 -3.92 -1.70
C LEU A 168 3.67 -4.05 -2.62
N ASN A 169 4.43 -5.14 -2.49
CA ASN A 169 5.55 -5.43 -3.38
C ASN A 169 5.11 -5.62 -4.84
N ALA A 170 3.97 -6.29 -5.06
CA ALA A 170 3.43 -6.48 -6.39
C ALA A 170 3.04 -5.14 -7.05
N LEU A 171 2.42 -4.24 -6.29
CA LEU A 171 2.11 -2.87 -6.73
C LEU A 171 3.38 -2.10 -7.11
N LEU A 172 4.41 -2.15 -6.26
CA LEU A 172 5.71 -1.52 -6.50
C LEU A 172 6.41 -2.04 -7.76
N ILE A 173 6.43 -3.34 -7.94
CA ILE A 173 7.04 -3.97 -9.11
C ILE A 173 6.28 -3.57 -10.38
N SER A 174 4.94 -3.58 -10.34
CA SER A 174 4.09 -3.22 -11.47
C SER A 174 4.19 -1.74 -11.89
N CYS A 175 4.52 -0.84 -10.95
CA CYS A 175 4.83 0.56 -11.28
C CYS A 175 6.30 0.80 -11.64
N GLY A 176 7.14 -0.24 -11.74
CA GLY A 176 8.55 -0.12 -12.12
C GLY A 176 9.44 0.44 -11.00
N GLY A 177 9.11 0.17 -9.74
CA GLY A 177 9.86 0.57 -8.55
C GLY A 177 9.46 1.93 -7.98
N VAL A 178 10.16 2.36 -6.91
CA VAL A 178 9.96 3.68 -6.30
C VAL A 178 10.63 4.79 -7.11
N CYS A 179 10.07 6.00 -7.02
CA CYS A 179 10.76 7.20 -7.49
C CYS A 179 11.81 7.60 -6.45
N PHE A 180 13.09 7.56 -6.81
CA PHE A 180 14.14 8.23 -6.05
C PHE A 180 14.27 9.67 -6.56
N ALA A 181 13.20 10.46 -6.47
CA ALA A 181 13.39 11.91 -6.44
C ALA A 181 14.15 12.17 -5.15
N ASN A 182 15.37 12.69 -5.25
CA ASN A 182 16.28 12.92 -4.13
C ASN A 182 15.49 13.33 -2.88
N ILE A 183 15.44 12.44 -1.88
CA ILE A 183 15.17 12.85 -0.50
C ILE A 183 16.44 13.60 -0.08
N VAL A 184 16.61 14.80 -0.62
CA VAL A 184 17.52 15.78 -0.05
C VAL A 184 16.90 16.10 1.30
N LYS A 185 17.60 15.66 2.34
CA LYS A 185 17.37 16.17 3.69
C LYS A 185 17.56 17.68 3.61
N ASP A 186 16.48 18.42 3.81
CA ASP A 186 16.58 19.73 4.44
C ASP A 186 16.61 19.52 5.97
#